data_AF-A0A0S8E0W6-F1
#
_entry.id   AF-A0A0S8E0W6-F1
#
_cell.length_a   1.000
_cell.length_b   1.000
_cell.length_c   1.000
_cell.angle_alpha   90.00
_cell.angle_beta   90.00
_cell.angle_gamma   90.00
#
_symmetry.space_group_name_H-M   'P 1'
#
loop_
_entity.id
_entity.type
_entity.pdbx_description
1 polymer ?
#
loop_
_entity_poly.entity_id
_entity_poly.type
_entity_poly.pdbx_seq_one_letter_code
_entity_poly.pdbx_strand_id
1 'polypeptide(L)'
;MSKDEHKSDENASKPMYVSKEGFEVVPLRRGFDVIRPLWAVLEEVKFETSHDCFICGGYARWCASPRKKPIEAGDVDVYCETPETVEVLQSKLQAAGLEVRHENNISLTYEGPEDGDFAYMPPIQVIKPMREAKIVSYGDKKTVLENFDFTVIRAAILSPAEVMVDADFMHDEEHTLLRLKNIHCPVSSTLRCMKYSRKGYWLRPFEALRLFMDWDERDDEYRRTLIDFLQKAQGNDGLTKEEVDELEAMMRID
;
A
#
# COMPACT_ATOMS: atom_id res chain seq x y z
N MET A 1 33.86 -41.29 37.23
CA MET A 1 34.46 -40.27 36.34
C MET A 1 33.32 -39.54 35.65
N SER A 2 32.83 -38.46 36.28
CA SER A 2 31.77 -37.61 35.71
C SER A 2 32.41 -36.60 34.76
N LYS A 3 31.93 -36.56 33.52
CA LYS A 3 32.23 -35.50 32.55
C LYS A 3 31.01 -34.61 32.44
N ASP A 4 30.88 -33.68 33.39
CA ASP A 4 29.97 -32.54 33.26
C ASP A 4 30.72 -31.43 32.53
N GLU A 5 30.65 -31.46 31.20
CA GLU A 5 31.06 -30.34 30.36
C GLU A 5 29.97 -29.28 30.39
N HIS A 6 30.15 -28.27 31.25
CA HIS A 6 29.45 -27.00 31.18
C HIS A 6 29.72 -26.35 29.81
N LYS A 7 28.76 -26.45 28.90
CA LYS A 7 28.64 -25.53 27.77
C LYS A 7 28.28 -24.16 28.32
N SER A 8 29.29 -23.31 28.49
CA SER A 8 29.10 -21.91 28.81
C SER A 8 28.31 -21.24 27.69
N ASP A 9 27.15 -20.70 28.06
CA ASP A 9 26.23 -19.95 27.21
C ASP A 9 26.94 -18.77 26.51
N GLU A 10 27.25 -18.94 25.22
CA GLU A 10 27.50 -17.82 24.31
C GLU A 10 26.17 -17.18 23.91
N ASN A 11 25.49 -16.57 24.90
CA ASN A 11 24.30 -15.76 24.66
C ASN A 11 24.73 -14.32 24.31
N ALA A 12 25.52 -14.19 23.25
CA ALA A 12 25.86 -12.88 22.71
C ALA A 12 24.60 -12.24 22.15
N SER A 13 24.11 -11.19 22.82
CA SER A 13 22.96 -10.40 22.39
C SER A 13 23.17 -9.97 20.94
N LYS A 14 22.32 -10.45 20.02
CA LYS A 14 22.36 -10.00 18.62
C LYS A 14 22.16 -8.48 18.60
N PRO A 15 22.97 -7.73 17.85
CA PRO A 15 22.81 -6.28 17.76
C PRO A 15 21.40 -5.93 17.30
N MET A 16 20.80 -4.95 17.96
CA MET A 16 19.46 -4.46 17.62
C MET A 16 19.48 -3.85 16.21
N TYR A 17 18.49 -4.21 15.39
CA TYR A 17 18.33 -3.62 14.06
C TYR A 17 18.09 -2.10 14.16
N VAL A 18 18.79 -1.33 13.34
CA VAL A 18 18.66 0.13 13.26
C VAL A 18 17.90 0.48 11.98
N SER A 19 16.80 1.22 12.13
CA SER A 19 15.98 1.71 11.00
C SER A 19 16.81 2.55 10.05
N LYS A 20 16.49 2.47 8.76
CA LYS A 20 17.08 3.28 7.70
C LYS A 20 16.03 4.23 7.11
N GLU A 21 16.52 5.30 6.51
CA GLU A 21 15.69 6.28 5.81
C GLU A 21 15.86 6.17 4.29
N GLY A 22 14.81 6.58 3.57
CA GLY A 22 14.78 6.62 2.11
C GLY A 22 14.37 5.30 1.47
N PHE A 23 14.83 5.11 0.22
CA PHE A 23 14.45 4.00 -0.65
C PHE A 23 15.69 3.31 -1.20
N GLU A 24 15.56 2.02 -1.48
CA GLU A 24 16.55 1.20 -2.18
C GLU A 24 15.92 0.47 -3.36
N VAL A 25 16.75 0.04 -4.32
CA VAL A 25 16.31 -0.78 -5.45
C VAL A 25 16.68 -2.23 -5.18
N VAL A 26 15.68 -3.11 -5.28
CA VAL A 26 15.85 -4.55 -5.10
C VAL A 26 15.39 -5.31 -6.35
N PRO A 27 15.85 -6.55 -6.56
CA PRO A 27 15.40 -7.35 -7.68
C PRO A 27 13.90 -7.65 -7.62
N LEU A 28 13.23 -7.59 -8.78
CA LEU A 28 11.93 -8.18 -8.99
C LEU A 28 12.10 -9.70 -9.04
N ARG A 29 11.50 -10.42 -8.08
CA ARG A 29 11.73 -11.86 -7.89
C ARG A 29 10.65 -12.74 -8.53
N ARG A 30 9.46 -12.18 -8.79
CA ARG A 30 8.27 -12.90 -9.25
C ARG A 30 7.23 -11.94 -9.80
N GLY A 31 6.22 -12.48 -10.48
CA GLY A 31 4.99 -11.77 -10.79
C GLY A 31 4.97 -11.02 -12.11
N PHE A 32 6.12 -10.58 -12.63
CA PHE A 32 6.15 -9.75 -13.82
C PHE A 32 5.44 -10.37 -15.04
N ASP A 33 5.55 -11.69 -15.22
CA ASP A 33 4.86 -12.38 -16.32
C ASP A 33 3.34 -12.24 -16.27
N VAL A 34 2.76 -12.14 -15.06
CA VAL A 34 1.31 -11.97 -14.87
C VAL A 34 0.88 -10.57 -15.30
N ILE A 35 1.66 -9.53 -15.00
CA ILE A 35 1.31 -8.13 -15.34
C ILE A 35 1.90 -7.64 -16.67
N ARG A 36 2.55 -8.50 -17.45
CA ARG A 36 3.19 -8.11 -18.71
C ARG A 36 2.24 -7.38 -19.68
N PRO A 37 0.97 -7.80 -19.86
CA PRO A 37 0.03 -7.09 -20.73
C PRO A 37 -0.28 -5.67 -20.21
N LEU A 38 -0.53 -5.54 -18.91
CA LEU A 38 -0.70 -4.22 -18.28
C LEU A 38 0.55 -3.36 -18.45
N TRP A 39 1.74 -3.91 -18.22
CA TRP A 39 2.99 -3.17 -18.37
C TRP A 39 3.15 -2.59 -19.78
N ALA A 40 2.76 -3.33 -20.82
CA ALA A 40 2.74 -2.81 -22.19
C ALA A 40 1.81 -1.61 -22.35
N VAL A 41 0.61 -1.67 -21.75
CA VAL A 41 -0.33 -0.52 -21.72
C VAL A 41 0.29 0.68 -21.00
N LEU A 42 0.97 0.47 -19.86
CA LEU A 42 1.59 1.57 -19.11
C LEU A 42 2.71 2.25 -19.93
N GLU A 43 3.52 1.48 -20.65
CA GLU A 43 4.55 2.02 -21.55
C GLU A 43 3.95 2.81 -22.72
N GLU A 44 2.82 2.36 -23.28
CA GLU A 44 2.11 3.11 -24.32
C GLU A 44 1.58 4.45 -23.79
N VAL A 45 0.97 4.45 -22.60
CA VAL A 45 0.50 5.68 -21.95
C VAL A 45 1.67 6.63 -21.74
N LYS A 46 2.79 6.14 -21.19
CA LYS A 46 4.00 6.93 -20.96
C LYS A 46 4.57 7.53 -22.24
N PHE A 47 4.59 6.77 -23.32
CA PHE A 47 5.01 7.25 -24.63
C PHE A 47 4.09 8.37 -25.15
N GLU A 48 2.78 8.23 -24.97
CA GLU A 48 1.77 9.18 -25.45
C GLU A 48 1.74 10.49 -24.64
N THR A 49 1.83 10.39 -23.31
CA THR A 49 1.66 11.55 -22.40
C THR A 49 2.98 12.17 -21.97
N SER A 50 4.11 11.49 -22.20
CA SER A 50 5.42 11.82 -21.57
C SER A 50 5.41 11.76 -20.03
N HIS A 51 4.39 11.15 -19.44
CA HIS A 51 4.19 11.02 -18.00
C HIS A 51 3.96 9.57 -17.60
N ASP A 52 4.51 9.15 -16.47
CA ASP A 52 4.54 7.74 -16.09
C ASP A 52 3.21 7.25 -15.46
N CYS A 53 2.90 5.97 -15.69
CA CYS A 53 1.94 5.18 -14.92
C CYS A 53 2.70 4.03 -14.29
N PHE A 54 2.50 3.79 -13.00
CA PHE A 54 3.34 2.84 -12.27
C PHE A 54 2.57 2.04 -11.24
N ILE A 55 3.05 0.81 -11.03
CA ILE A 55 2.46 -0.16 -10.11
C ILE A 55 3.13 -0.01 -8.74
N CYS A 56 2.30 0.19 -7.71
CA CYS A 56 2.74 0.36 -6.33
C CYS A 56 2.09 -0.66 -5.37
N GLY A 57 2.48 -0.61 -4.11
CA GLY A 57 1.70 -1.20 -3.03
C GLY A 57 1.82 -2.70 -2.91
N GLY A 58 0.66 -3.35 -2.72
CA GLY A 58 0.59 -4.76 -2.32
C GLY A 58 1.25 -5.70 -3.32
N TYR A 59 1.01 -5.45 -4.61
CA TYR A 59 1.54 -6.25 -5.72
C TYR A 59 3.05 -6.06 -5.89
N ALA A 60 3.52 -4.81 -5.88
CA ALA A 60 4.95 -4.49 -5.95
C ALA A 60 5.73 -5.11 -4.77
N ARG A 61 5.18 -5.06 -3.55
CA ARG A 61 5.73 -5.75 -2.37
C ARG A 61 5.85 -7.25 -2.59
N TRP A 62 4.80 -7.89 -3.11
CA TRP A 62 4.82 -9.34 -3.35
C TRP A 62 5.90 -9.73 -4.37
N CYS A 63 6.06 -8.93 -5.42
CA CYS A 63 7.10 -9.09 -6.45
C CYS A 63 8.53 -8.95 -5.87
N ALA A 64 8.75 -8.03 -4.94
CA ALA A 64 10.05 -7.77 -4.32
C ALA A 64 10.38 -8.69 -3.13
N SER A 65 9.38 -9.30 -2.49
CA SER A 65 9.52 -9.96 -1.20
C SER A 65 10.58 -11.08 -1.21
N PRO A 66 11.57 -11.06 -0.30
CA PRO A 66 12.61 -12.10 -0.19
C PRO A 66 12.06 -13.46 0.28
N ARG A 67 10.87 -13.48 0.88
CA ARG A 67 10.27 -14.68 1.45
C ARG A 67 10.00 -15.72 0.36
N LYS A 68 10.15 -16.99 0.71
CA LYS A 68 9.80 -18.12 -0.18
C LYS A 68 8.30 -18.20 -0.48
N LYS A 69 7.47 -17.84 0.52
CA LYS A 69 6.01 -17.81 0.43
C LYS A 69 5.53 -16.46 0.95
N PRO A 70 5.67 -15.39 0.14
CA PRO A 70 5.15 -14.07 0.50
C PRO A 70 3.62 -14.13 0.63
N ILE A 71 3.04 -13.13 1.30
CA ILE A 71 1.59 -12.95 1.28
C ILE A 71 1.21 -12.34 -0.07
N GLU A 72 0.34 -13.01 -0.82
CA GLU A 72 -0.11 -12.59 -2.14
C GLU A 72 -0.89 -11.27 -2.10
N ALA A 73 -0.83 -10.54 -3.20
CA ALA A 73 -1.66 -9.36 -3.45
C ALA A 73 -2.99 -9.80 -4.06
N GLY A 74 -4.08 -9.10 -3.72
CA GLY A 74 -5.40 -9.39 -4.28
C GLY A 74 -5.68 -8.63 -5.58
N ASP A 75 -4.91 -7.59 -5.84
CA ASP A 75 -5.13 -6.52 -6.80
C ASP A 75 -3.78 -5.94 -7.27
N VAL A 76 -3.81 -5.13 -8.33
CA VAL A 76 -2.69 -4.34 -8.84
C VAL A 76 -3.03 -2.86 -8.76
N ASP A 77 -2.40 -2.13 -7.84
CA ASP A 77 -2.59 -0.68 -7.68
C ASP A 77 -1.76 0.09 -8.70
N VAL A 78 -2.41 0.86 -9.58
CA VAL A 78 -1.78 1.69 -10.61
C VAL A 78 -1.98 3.17 -10.27
N TYR A 79 -0.88 3.89 -10.17
CA TYR A 79 -0.82 5.33 -9.94
C TYR A 79 -0.33 6.04 -11.20
N CYS A 80 -0.71 7.31 -11.36
CA CYS A 80 -0.28 8.14 -12.48
C CYS A 80 0.46 9.38 -11.97
N GLU A 81 1.42 9.88 -12.74
CA GLU A 81 2.15 11.11 -12.38
C GLU A 81 1.27 12.36 -12.44
N THR A 82 0.27 12.39 -13.32
CA THR A 82 -0.64 13.53 -13.49
C THR A 82 -2.11 13.08 -13.61
N PRO A 83 -3.07 13.97 -13.30
CA PRO A 83 -4.49 13.66 -13.48
C PRO A 83 -4.88 13.30 -14.91
N GLU A 84 -4.34 14.01 -15.90
CA GLU A 84 -4.66 13.81 -17.32
C GLU A 84 -4.20 12.43 -17.81
N THR A 85 -3.10 11.93 -17.25
CA THR A 85 -2.57 10.59 -17.56
C THR A 85 -3.55 9.48 -17.14
N VAL A 86 -4.38 9.72 -16.12
CA VAL A 86 -5.41 8.76 -15.67
C VAL A 86 -6.47 8.56 -16.75
N GLU A 87 -6.93 9.63 -17.40
CA GLU A 87 -7.95 9.54 -18.45
C GLU A 87 -7.45 8.73 -19.66
N VAL A 88 -6.18 8.93 -20.04
CA VAL A 88 -5.52 8.17 -21.12
C VAL A 88 -5.41 6.70 -20.72
N LEU A 89 -4.94 6.40 -19.51
CA LEU A 89 -4.85 5.03 -19.00
C LEU A 89 -6.21 4.32 -19.01
N GLN A 90 -7.25 4.96 -18.49
CA GLN A 90 -8.61 4.40 -18.48
C GLN A 90 -9.09 4.06 -19.89
N SER A 91 -8.87 4.97 -20.85
CA SER A 91 -9.24 4.76 -22.24
C SER A 91 -8.52 3.57 -22.86
N LYS A 92 -7.23 3.37 -22.54
CA LYS A 92 -6.45 2.23 -23.03
C LYS A 92 -6.88 0.90 -22.40
N LEU A 93 -7.15 0.89 -21.09
CA LEU A 93 -7.66 -0.30 -20.41
C LEU A 93 -9.01 -0.75 -20.98
N GLN A 94 -9.92 0.21 -21.22
CA GLN A 94 -11.20 -0.08 -21.87
C GLN A 94 -11.02 -0.59 -23.31
N ALA A 95 -10.12 0.02 -24.09
CA ALA A 95 -9.80 -0.45 -25.44
C ALA A 95 -9.18 -1.86 -25.47
N ALA A 96 -8.49 -2.25 -24.38
CA ALA A 96 -7.97 -3.60 -24.17
C ALA A 96 -9.04 -4.60 -23.68
N GLY A 97 -10.30 -4.18 -23.56
CA GLY A 97 -11.43 -5.04 -23.19
C GLY A 97 -11.64 -5.21 -21.69
N LEU A 98 -11.01 -4.37 -20.85
CA LEU A 98 -11.27 -4.39 -19.41
C LEU A 98 -12.52 -3.59 -19.07
N GLU A 99 -13.32 -4.11 -18.14
CA GLU A 99 -14.57 -3.49 -17.69
C GLU A 99 -14.43 -2.94 -16.27
N VAL A 100 -15.09 -1.79 -16.01
CA VAL A 100 -15.15 -1.21 -14.66
C VAL A 100 -16.12 -2.04 -13.81
N ARG A 101 -15.60 -2.75 -12.80
CA ARG A 101 -16.42 -3.51 -11.85
C ARG A 101 -16.90 -2.66 -10.68
N HIS A 102 -16.04 -1.78 -10.19
CA HIS A 102 -16.33 -0.96 -9.02
C HIS A 102 -15.61 0.38 -9.14
N GLU A 103 -16.29 1.44 -8.70
CA GLU A 103 -15.73 2.78 -8.63
C GLU A 103 -16.12 3.38 -7.28
N ASN A 104 -15.13 3.96 -6.59
CA ASN A 104 -15.33 4.75 -5.37
C ASN A 104 -14.58 6.09 -5.51
N ASN A 105 -14.55 6.88 -4.44
CA ASN A 105 -13.92 8.20 -4.45
C ASN A 105 -12.40 8.15 -4.70
N ILE A 106 -11.74 7.02 -4.41
CA ILE A 106 -10.28 6.88 -4.38
C ILE A 106 -9.76 6.06 -5.57
N SER A 107 -10.58 5.17 -6.14
CA SER A 107 -10.11 4.19 -7.11
C SER A 107 -11.19 3.75 -8.10
N LEU A 108 -10.74 3.28 -9.26
CA LEU A 108 -11.53 2.52 -10.22
C LEU A 108 -10.94 1.12 -10.34
N THR A 109 -11.75 0.11 -10.04
CA THR A 109 -11.37 -1.30 -10.16
C THR A 109 -11.86 -1.84 -11.50
N TYR A 110 -10.91 -2.31 -12.30
CA TYR A 110 -11.12 -2.99 -13.57
C TYR A 110 -10.98 -4.50 -13.41
N GLU A 111 -11.81 -5.24 -14.12
CA GLU A 111 -11.65 -6.68 -14.33
C GLU A 111 -11.25 -7.00 -15.76
N GLY A 112 -10.43 -8.04 -15.88
CA GLY A 112 -10.09 -8.60 -17.17
C GLY A 112 -11.24 -9.42 -17.76
N PRO A 113 -11.25 -9.61 -19.10
CA PRO A 113 -12.14 -10.56 -19.78
C PRO A 113 -11.92 -12.01 -19.32
N GLU A 114 -12.85 -12.90 -19.64
CA GLU A 114 -12.73 -14.35 -19.33
C GLU A 114 -11.59 -15.04 -20.11
N ASP A 115 -11.18 -14.49 -21.25
CA ASP A 115 -10.14 -14.99 -22.13
C ASP A 115 -9.18 -13.88 -22.63
N GLY A 116 -8.05 -14.29 -23.21
CA GLY A 116 -7.02 -13.36 -23.71
C GLY A 116 -5.95 -12.99 -22.69
N ASP A 117 -5.17 -11.97 -23.02
CA ASP A 117 -3.93 -11.64 -22.30
C ASP A 117 -4.18 -11.18 -20.85
N PHE A 118 -5.33 -10.57 -20.57
CA PHE A 118 -5.69 -10.06 -19.24
C PHE A 118 -6.45 -11.06 -18.36
N ALA A 119 -6.85 -12.23 -18.88
CA ALA A 119 -7.79 -13.13 -18.19
C ALA A 119 -7.28 -13.72 -16.87
N TYR A 120 -5.96 -13.83 -16.71
CA TYR A 120 -5.33 -14.38 -15.50
C TYR A 120 -4.73 -13.31 -14.58
N MET A 121 -4.99 -12.04 -14.87
CA MET A 121 -4.50 -10.93 -14.07
C MET A 121 -5.38 -10.73 -12.82
N PRO A 122 -4.79 -10.31 -11.69
CA PRO A 122 -5.58 -9.78 -10.59
C PRO A 122 -6.31 -8.50 -11.03
N PRO A 123 -7.43 -8.13 -10.38
CA PRO A 123 -8.11 -6.87 -10.63
C PRO A 123 -7.15 -5.68 -10.59
N ILE A 124 -7.34 -4.75 -11.51
CA ILE A 124 -6.50 -3.57 -11.64
C ILE A 124 -7.20 -2.41 -10.97
N GLN A 125 -6.56 -1.81 -9.97
CA GLN A 125 -7.08 -0.62 -9.29
C GLN A 125 -6.34 0.61 -9.77
N VAL A 126 -6.99 1.42 -10.60
CA VAL A 126 -6.47 2.73 -11.00
C VAL A 126 -6.79 3.72 -9.87
N ILE A 127 -5.76 4.23 -9.22
CA ILE A 127 -5.91 5.17 -8.10
C ILE A 127 -6.14 6.58 -8.65
N LYS A 128 -7.23 7.20 -8.20
CA LYS A 128 -7.64 8.54 -8.60
C LYS A 128 -6.63 9.58 -8.08
N PRO A 129 -6.32 10.62 -8.88
CA PRO A 129 -5.33 11.62 -8.53
C PRO A 129 -5.92 12.57 -7.49
N MET A 130 -5.35 12.59 -6.29
CA MET A 130 -5.80 13.41 -5.17
C MET A 130 -4.60 14.09 -4.51
N ARG A 131 -4.74 15.38 -4.22
CA ARG A 131 -3.82 16.15 -3.37
C ARG A 131 -4.63 16.95 -2.37
N GLU A 132 -5.03 16.28 -1.29
CA GLU A 132 -5.86 16.87 -0.25
C GLU A 132 -5.28 16.61 1.15
N ALA A 133 -4.99 17.70 1.86
CA ALA A 133 -4.23 17.74 3.10
C ALA A 133 -2.91 16.94 3.01
N LYS A 134 -2.79 15.81 3.73
CA LYS A 134 -1.59 14.96 3.78
C LYS A 134 -1.56 13.82 2.76
N ILE A 135 -2.59 13.65 1.94
CA ILE A 135 -2.63 12.58 0.93
C ILE A 135 -2.18 13.14 -0.41
N VAL A 136 -1.23 12.44 -1.00
CA VAL A 136 -0.78 12.66 -2.37
C VAL A 136 -0.78 11.32 -3.09
N SER A 137 -1.71 11.13 -4.03
CA SER A 137 -1.85 9.92 -4.84
C SER A 137 -1.45 10.12 -6.31
N TYR A 138 -0.75 11.21 -6.63
CA TYR A 138 -0.14 11.42 -7.94
C TYR A 138 1.20 12.17 -7.80
N GLY A 139 1.99 12.12 -8.86
CA GLY A 139 3.37 12.62 -8.89
C GLY A 139 4.35 11.48 -9.11
N ASP A 140 5.64 11.75 -8.93
CA ASP A 140 6.65 10.71 -9.12
C ASP A 140 6.49 9.56 -8.11
N LYS A 141 7.07 8.40 -8.45
CA LYS A 141 7.01 7.18 -7.63
C LYS A 141 7.39 7.44 -6.19
N LYS A 142 8.46 8.22 -5.97
CA LYS A 142 8.98 8.51 -4.64
C LYS A 142 7.96 9.32 -3.82
N THR A 143 7.39 10.35 -4.41
CA THR A 143 6.36 11.20 -3.80
C THR A 143 5.16 10.36 -3.36
N VAL A 144 4.68 9.46 -4.22
CA VAL A 144 3.56 8.56 -3.89
C VAL A 144 3.95 7.59 -2.78
N LEU A 145 5.11 6.93 -2.86
CA LEU A 145 5.55 5.99 -1.83
C LEU A 145 5.80 6.67 -0.47
N GLU A 146 6.29 7.91 -0.47
CA GLU A 146 6.47 8.71 0.75
C GLU A 146 5.17 8.96 1.48
N ASN A 147 4.01 8.75 0.85
CA ASN A 147 2.70 8.88 1.47
C ASN A 147 2.19 7.57 2.08
N PHE A 148 2.80 6.41 1.85
CA PHE A 148 2.28 5.15 2.37
C PHE A 148 2.58 4.94 3.86
N ASP A 149 1.67 4.23 4.54
CA ASP A 149 1.70 4.05 6.00
C ASP A 149 2.84 3.16 6.48
N PHE A 150 3.13 2.05 5.78
CA PHE A 150 4.07 1.02 6.25
C PHE A 150 5.26 0.82 5.32
N THR A 151 6.42 0.51 5.89
CA THR A 151 7.64 0.14 5.15
C THR A 151 7.40 -0.96 4.13
N VAL A 152 6.65 -2.01 4.50
CA VAL A 152 6.44 -3.18 3.65
C VAL A 152 5.58 -2.89 2.42
N ILE A 153 4.70 -1.89 2.44
CA ILE A 153 3.88 -1.55 1.27
C ILE A 153 4.49 -0.46 0.39
N ARG A 154 5.52 0.23 0.88
CA ARG A 154 6.29 1.24 0.17
C ARG A 154 7.15 0.57 -0.90
N ALA A 155 6.51 0.08 -1.95
CA ALA A 155 7.12 -0.63 -3.05
C ALA A 155 6.54 -0.15 -4.39
N ALA A 156 7.38 0.10 -5.39
CA ALA A 156 6.98 0.47 -6.75
C ALA A 156 7.83 -0.30 -7.78
N ILE A 157 7.19 -0.90 -8.79
CA ILE A 157 7.92 -1.58 -9.87
C ILE A 157 8.58 -0.52 -10.75
N LEU A 158 9.89 -0.62 -10.93
CA LEU A 158 10.67 0.30 -11.78
C LEU A 158 10.86 -0.25 -13.20
N SER A 159 11.05 -1.56 -13.29
CA SER A 159 11.34 -2.26 -14.53
C SER A 159 10.95 -3.73 -14.39
N PRO A 160 11.02 -4.52 -15.47
CA PRO A 160 10.84 -5.98 -15.42
C PRO A 160 11.78 -6.71 -14.45
N ALA A 161 12.86 -6.06 -14.00
CA ALA A 161 13.88 -6.67 -13.16
C ALA A 161 14.04 -5.99 -11.78
N GLU A 162 13.42 -4.84 -11.56
CA GLU A 162 13.73 -3.98 -10.40
C GLU A 162 12.47 -3.39 -9.75
N VAL A 163 12.51 -3.30 -8.42
CA VAL A 163 11.48 -2.67 -7.59
C VAL A 163 12.15 -1.69 -6.64
N MET A 164 11.63 -0.46 -6.59
CA MET A 164 11.97 0.52 -5.56
C MET A 164 11.20 0.16 -4.29
N VAL A 165 11.89 0.03 -3.16
CA VAL A 165 11.29 -0.30 -1.88
C VAL A 165 11.83 0.61 -0.77
N ASP A 166 11.11 0.73 0.35
CA ASP A 166 11.61 1.40 1.56
C ASP A 166 12.94 0.77 2.02
N ALA A 167 13.85 1.59 2.56
CA ALA A 167 15.17 1.11 2.99
C ALA A 167 15.12 0.06 4.12
N ASP A 168 14.01 -0.05 4.85
CA ASP A 168 13.78 -1.10 5.85
C ASP A 168 12.98 -2.30 5.31
N PHE A 169 12.54 -2.27 4.05
CA PHE A 169 11.66 -3.27 3.43
C PHE A 169 12.20 -4.69 3.59
N MET A 170 13.46 -4.93 3.24
CA MET A 170 14.02 -6.29 3.25
C MET A 170 14.03 -6.90 4.64
N HIS A 171 14.32 -6.10 5.68
CA HIS A 171 14.28 -6.56 7.05
C HIS A 171 12.83 -6.77 7.52
N ASP A 172 11.97 -5.76 7.32
CA ASP A 172 10.60 -5.78 7.82
C ASP A 172 9.75 -6.85 7.11
N GLU A 173 9.91 -7.04 5.80
CA GLU A 173 9.20 -8.08 5.04
C GLU A 173 9.63 -9.48 5.47
N GLU A 174 10.94 -9.77 5.56
CA GLU A 174 11.46 -11.08 5.97
C GLU A 174 10.97 -11.51 7.36
N HIS A 175 10.86 -10.55 8.28
CA HIS A 175 10.41 -10.78 9.66
C HIS A 175 8.92 -10.49 9.88
N THR A 176 8.17 -10.21 8.81
CA THR A 176 6.73 -9.91 8.86
C THR A 176 6.39 -8.79 9.85
N LEU A 177 7.10 -7.67 9.79
CA LEU A 177 6.95 -6.54 10.69
C LEU A 177 6.11 -5.43 10.04
N LEU A 178 5.25 -4.80 10.82
CA LEU A 178 4.63 -3.51 10.47
C LEU A 178 5.37 -2.40 11.19
N ARG A 179 6.03 -1.55 10.42
CA ARG A 179 6.64 -0.31 10.89
C ARG A 179 5.92 0.87 10.25
N LEU A 180 5.39 1.76 11.08
CA LEU A 180 4.71 2.97 10.61
C LEU A 180 5.75 3.98 10.14
N LYS A 181 5.54 4.53 8.96
CA LYS A 181 6.29 5.69 8.46
C LYS A 181 5.39 6.93 8.44
N ASN A 182 4.12 6.78 8.05
CA ASN A 182 3.12 7.85 8.13
C ASN A 182 1.87 7.40 8.89
N ILE A 183 1.25 8.37 9.58
CA ILE A 183 -0.06 8.23 10.20
C ILE A 183 -0.93 9.37 9.67
N HIS A 184 -1.75 9.08 8.66
CA HIS A 184 -2.68 10.06 8.11
C HIS A 184 -3.83 10.32 9.08
N CYS A 185 -4.48 9.21 9.46
CA CYS A 185 -5.52 9.15 10.49
C CYS A 185 -5.20 7.96 11.41
N PRO A 186 -5.08 8.15 12.73
CA PRO A 186 -4.73 7.08 13.65
C PRO A 186 -5.78 5.95 13.68
N VAL A 187 -7.06 6.26 13.45
CA VAL A 187 -8.12 5.24 13.37
C VAL A 187 -7.98 4.40 12.09
N SER A 188 -7.84 5.03 10.92
CA SER A 188 -7.64 4.29 9.66
C SER A 188 -6.34 3.49 9.67
N SER A 189 -5.22 4.08 10.12
CA SER A 189 -3.96 3.36 10.29
C SER A 189 -4.08 2.19 11.27
N THR A 190 -4.90 2.30 12.33
CA THR A 190 -5.22 1.17 13.23
C THR A 190 -5.98 0.07 12.50
N LEU A 191 -7.01 0.40 11.71
CA LEU A 191 -7.75 -0.57 10.91
C LEU A 191 -6.86 -1.27 9.88
N ARG A 192 -5.94 -0.52 9.24
CA ARG A 192 -4.93 -1.09 8.34
C ARG A 192 -3.95 -1.98 9.10
N CYS A 193 -3.49 -1.60 10.29
CA CYS A 193 -2.68 -2.49 11.14
C CYS A 193 -3.41 -3.82 11.42
N MET A 194 -4.71 -3.79 11.72
CA MET A 194 -5.51 -5.00 11.92
C MET A 194 -5.65 -5.81 10.61
N LYS A 195 -5.86 -5.16 9.46
CA LYS A 195 -5.87 -5.81 8.13
C LYS A 195 -4.57 -6.56 7.87
N TYR A 196 -3.42 -5.93 8.09
CA TYR A 196 -2.11 -6.57 7.89
C TYR A 196 -1.76 -7.60 8.96
N SER A 197 -2.24 -7.42 10.20
CA SER A 197 -2.08 -8.42 11.26
C SER A 197 -2.80 -9.72 10.92
N ARG A 198 -4.01 -9.64 10.36
CA ARG A 198 -4.74 -10.81 9.83
C ARG A 198 -4.01 -11.51 8.69
N LYS A 199 -3.19 -10.79 7.93
CA LYS A 199 -2.31 -11.36 6.89
C LYS A 199 -1.06 -12.03 7.47
N GLY A 200 -0.77 -11.88 8.76
CA GLY A 200 0.36 -12.48 9.45
C GLY A 200 1.51 -11.52 9.73
N TYR A 201 1.33 -10.21 9.56
CA TYR A 201 2.31 -9.24 10.03
C TYR A 201 2.17 -8.93 11.53
N TRP A 202 3.24 -8.47 12.14
CA TRP A 202 3.33 -8.13 13.54
C TRP A 202 3.56 -6.63 13.73
N LEU A 203 2.61 -5.96 14.36
CA LEU A 203 2.76 -4.59 14.84
C LEU A 203 3.46 -4.62 16.20
N ARG A 204 4.64 -4.01 16.30
CA ARG A 204 5.37 -3.94 17.58
C ARG A 204 4.63 -3.04 18.57
N PRO A 205 4.70 -3.29 19.88
CA PRO A 205 4.01 -2.46 20.88
C PRO A 205 4.32 -0.97 20.79
N PHE A 206 5.57 -0.61 20.49
CA PHE A 206 5.96 0.80 20.34
C PHE A 206 5.35 1.45 19.08
N GLU A 207 5.18 0.70 17.99
CA GLU A 207 4.46 1.18 16.81
C GLU A 207 2.97 1.39 17.11
N ALA A 208 2.36 0.50 17.90
CA ALA A 208 1.00 0.70 18.40
C ALA A 208 0.89 1.95 19.29
N LEU A 209 1.87 2.19 20.18
CA LEU A 209 1.92 3.38 21.03
C LEU A 209 1.94 4.68 20.20
N ARG A 210 2.65 4.70 19.07
CA ARG A 210 2.67 5.86 18.16
C ARG A 210 1.28 6.25 17.65
N LEU A 211 0.38 5.30 17.44
CA LEU A 211 -1.00 5.58 17.02
C LEU A 211 -1.80 6.29 18.13
N PHE A 212 -1.61 5.89 19.39
CA PHE A 212 -2.24 6.55 20.54
C PHE A 212 -1.67 7.94 20.77
N MET A 213 -0.35 8.10 20.67
CA MET A 213 0.30 9.41 20.76
C MET A 213 -0.20 10.36 19.66
N ASP A 214 -0.26 9.88 18.40
CA ASP A 214 -0.78 10.68 17.28
C ASP A 214 -2.24 11.09 17.49
N TRP A 215 -3.07 10.20 18.07
CA TRP A 215 -4.45 10.52 18.46
C TRP A 215 -4.52 11.61 19.53
N ASP A 216 -3.71 11.51 20.58
CA ASP A 216 -3.70 12.47 21.68
C ASP A 216 -3.23 13.86 21.25
N GLU A 217 -2.38 13.93 20.22
CA GLU A 217 -1.89 15.16 19.60
C GLU A 217 -2.90 15.82 18.63
N ARG A 218 -3.96 15.12 18.22
CA ARG A 218 -5.02 15.73 17.39
C ARG A 218 -5.89 16.68 18.23
N ASP A 219 -6.35 17.77 17.61
CA ASP A 219 -7.17 18.76 18.28
C ASP A 219 -8.54 18.20 18.71
N ASP A 220 -9.15 18.86 19.70
CA ASP A 220 -10.44 18.46 20.28
C ASP A 220 -11.57 18.46 19.26
N GLU A 221 -11.53 19.36 18.28
CA GLU A 221 -12.55 19.47 17.24
C GLU A 221 -12.52 18.26 16.32
N TYR A 222 -11.34 17.92 15.77
CA TYR A 222 -11.12 16.71 14.97
C TYR A 222 -11.59 15.46 15.69
N ARG A 223 -11.17 15.28 16.95
CA ARG A 223 -11.52 14.11 17.75
C ARG A 223 -13.02 14.02 17.99
N ARG A 224 -13.66 15.13 18.35
CA ARG A 224 -15.11 15.20 18.56
C ARG A 224 -15.86 14.85 17.29
N THR A 225 -15.55 15.51 16.18
CA THR A 225 -16.20 15.28 14.89
C THR A 225 -16.07 13.81 14.47
N LEU A 226 -14.89 13.20 14.61
CA LEU A 226 -14.71 11.80 14.25
C LEU A 226 -15.51 10.85 15.15
N ILE A 227 -15.55 11.12 16.47
CA ILE A 227 -16.34 10.33 17.42
C ILE A 227 -17.83 10.43 17.09
N ASP A 228 -18.32 11.64 16.81
CA ASP A 228 -19.73 11.88 16.48
C ASP A 228 -20.13 11.11 15.21
N PHE A 229 -19.30 11.12 14.17
CA PHE A 229 -19.52 10.32 12.97
C PHE A 229 -19.58 8.82 13.26
N LEU A 230 -18.61 8.29 14.02
CA LEU A 230 -18.56 6.87 14.35
C LEU A 230 -19.76 6.44 15.21
N GLN A 231 -20.21 7.29 16.14
CA GLN A 231 -21.41 7.04 16.93
C GLN A 231 -22.67 7.05 16.06
N LYS A 232 -22.77 7.99 15.12
CA LYS A 232 -23.89 8.05 14.17
C LYS A 232 -23.92 6.81 13.26
N ALA A 233 -22.77 6.38 12.77
CA ALA A 233 -22.64 5.17 11.95
C ALA A 233 -23.06 3.88 12.69
N GLN A 234 -22.93 3.84 14.02
CA GLN A 234 -23.42 2.73 14.85
C GLN A 234 -24.92 2.79 15.13
N GLY A 235 -25.55 3.94 14.95
CA GLY A 235 -26.99 4.14 15.12
C GLY A 235 -27.82 3.48 14.01
N ASN A 236 -29.13 3.33 14.25
CA ASN A 236 -30.06 2.77 13.26
C ASN A 236 -30.28 3.68 12.04
N ASP A 237 -29.97 4.97 12.16
CA ASP A 237 -30.25 5.97 11.14
C ASP A 237 -29.23 5.94 9.98
N GLY A 238 -28.07 5.28 10.18
CA GLY A 238 -26.98 5.26 9.21
C GLY A 238 -26.34 6.63 8.97
N LEU A 239 -25.39 6.69 8.03
CA LEU A 239 -24.80 7.93 7.53
C LEU A 239 -25.43 8.29 6.18
N THR A 240 -25.64 9.58 5.92
CA THR A 240 -25.95 10.02 4.54
C THR A 240 -24.72 9.87 3.65
N LYS A 241 -24.89 9.96 2.33
CA LYS A 241 -23.76 9.87 1.40
C LYS A 241 -22.73 10.97 1.65
N GLU A 242 -23.19 12.19 1.89
CA GLU A 242 -22.34 13.34 2.18
C GLU A 242 -21.54 13.13 3.48
N GLU A 243 -22.15 12.51 4.49
CA GLU A 243 -21.48 12.17 5.75
C GLU A 243 -20.52 11.00 5.62
N VAL A 244 -20.81 10.04 4.74
CA VAL A 244 -19.86 9.00 4.36
C VAL A 244 -18.67 9.64 3.64
N ASP A 245 -18.91 10.53 2.67
CA ASP A 245 -17.85 11.23 1.93
C ASP A 245 -17.00 12.09 2.89
N GLU A 246 -17.62 12.76 3.87
CA GLU A 246 -16.90 13.53 4.90
C GLU A 246 -16.11 12.62 5.84
N LEU A 247 -16.71 11.51 6.30
CA LEU A 247 -16.03 10.52 7.13
C LEU A 247 -14.87 9.86 6.38
N GLU A 248 -15.05 9.52 5.10
CA GLU A 248 -14.00 9.03 4.22
C GLU A 248 -12.91 10.10 4.04
N ALA A 249 -13.24 11.37 3.91
CA ALA A 249 -12.26 12.45 3.84
C ALA A 249 -11.49 12.65 5.17
N MET A 250 -12.11 12.36 6.31
CA MET A 250 -11.50 12.43 7.64
C MET A 250 -10.64 11.21 8.00
N MET A 251 -11.16 10.01 7.73
CA MET A 251 -10.52 8.74 8.04
C MET A 251 -9.55 8.33 6.94
N ARG A 252 -9.87 8.66 5.69
CA ARG A 252 -9.10 8.32 4.49
C ARG A 252 -8.86 6.81 4.45
N ILE A 253 -9.96 6.08 4.46
CA ILE A 253 -9.99 4.62 4.29
C ILE A 253 -9.87 4.33 2.79
N ASP A 254 -8.87 3.52 2.41
CA ASP A 254 -8.74 2.90 1.07
C ASP A 254 -9.80 1.80 0.85
#